data_AF-A0A950UBR2-F1
#
_entry.id   AF-A0A950UBR2-F1
#
_cell.length_a   1.000
_cell.length_b   1.000
_cell.length_c   1.000
_cell.angle_alpha   90.00
_cell.angle_beta   90.00
_cell.angle_gamma   90.00
#
_symmetry.space_group_name_H-M   'P 1'
#
loop_
_entity.id
_entity.type
_entity.pdbx_description
1 polymer ?
#
loop_
_entity_poly.entity_id
_entity_poly.type
_entity_poly.pdbx_seq_one_letter_code
_entity_poly.pdbx_strand_id
1 'polypeptide(L)'
;TTWTGVSIDTLLEGVDTSAEYLTAWSDGGYTTNLALEDVTDGKAWVAHEFGGELLEPEHGGPARLLVPHLYFWKSAKWVRGLTFTADDEPGFWETYGYHDHGDPWLEQRYQGD
;
A
#
# COMPACT_ATOMS: atom_id res chain seq x y z
N THR A 1 -1.32 -18.58 6.11
CA THR A 1 0.08 -18.11 6.10
C THR A 1 0.14 -16.81 6.87
N THR A 2 1.23 -16.50 7.55
CA THR A 2 1.30 -15.38 8.51
C THR A 2 2.30 -14.34 8.03
N TRP A 3 1.90 -13.07 8.04
CA TRP A 3 2.77 -11.94 7.77
C TRP A 3 3.21 -11.30 9.09
N THR A 4 4.45 -10.82 9.15
CA THR A 4 4.94 -9.98 10.26
C THR A 4 5.33 -8.60 9.71
N GLY A 5 4.92 -7.55 10.40
CA GLY A 5 5.14 -6.18 10.00
C GLY A 5 4.70 -5.17 11.04
N VAL A 6 4.86 -3.88 10.71
CA VAL A 6 4.37 -2.75 11.50
C VAL A 6 3.06 -2.27 10.89
N SER A 7 2.01 -2.11 11.71
CA SER A 7 0.73 -1.57 11.23
C SER A 7 0.92 -0.12 10.78
N ILE A 8 0.18 0.31 9.76
CA ILE A 8 0.12 1.73 9.39
C ILE A 8 -0.45 2.56 10.54
N ASP A 9 -1.37 2.01 11.34
CA ASP A 9 -1.88 2.66 12.55
C ASP A 9 -0.74 3.05 13.49
N THR A 10 0.19 2.12 13.73
CA THR A 10 1.35 2.35 14.59
C THR A 10 2.29 3.42 14.04
N LEU A 11 2.39 3.57 12.71
CA LEU A 11 3.17 4.64 12.09
C LEU A 11 2.49 6.01 12.20
N LEU A 12 1.16 6.03 12.33
CA LEU A 12 0.35 7.23 12.49
C LEU A 12 0.12 7.61 13.96
N GLU A 13 0.44 6.74 14.91
CA GLU A 13 0.32 7.03 16.34
C GLU A 13 1.06 8.33 16.71
N GLY A 14 0.32 9.30 17.24
CA GLY A 14 0.87 10.60 17.64
C GLY A 14 1.08 11.60 16.51
N VAL A 15 0.69 11.26 15.28
CA VAL A 15 0.68 12.18 14.14
C VAL A 15 -0.69 12.85 14.03
N ASP A 16 -0.73 14.17 14.25
CA ASP A 16 -1.92 14.97 13.95
C ASP A 16 -1.89 15.35 12.45
N THR A 17 -2.81 14.79 11.67
CA THR A 17 -2.85 14.95 10.22
C THR A 17 -4.28 15.10 9.72
N SER A 18 -4.46 15.93 8.69
CA SER A 18 -5.69 16.03 7.91
C SER A 18 -5.58 15.29 6.58
N ALA A 19 -4.62 14.38 6.44
CA ALA A 19 -4.45 13.59 5.24
C ALA A 19 -5.63 12.63 5.05
N GLU A 20 -6.06 12.48 3.81
CA GLU A 20 -7.10 11.54 3.39
C GLU A 20 -6.52 10.40 2.55
N TYR A 21 -5.27 10.54 2.11
CA TYR A 21 -4.59 9.59 1.23
C TYR A 21 -3.17 9.30 1.70
N LEU A 22 -2.67 8.13 1.27
CA LEU A 22 -1.31 7.67 1.40
C LEU A 22 -0.74 7.38 0.01
N THR A 23 0.45 7.89 -0.28
CA THR A 23 1.26 7.46 -1.42
C THR A 23 2.45 6.66 -0.93
N ALA A 24 2.53 5.39 -1.35
CA ALA A 24 3.69 4.54 -1.08
C ALA A 24 4.73 4.68 -2.20
N TRP A 25 5.99 4.83 -1.81
CA TRP A 25 7.12 4.97 -2.70
C TRP A 25 8.02 3.74 -2.63
N SER A 26 8.41 3.22 -3.78
CA SER A 26 9.29 2.06 -3.90
C SER A 26 10.66 2.41 -4.47
N ASP A 27 11.62 1.54 -4.21
CA ASP A 27 12.86 1.48 -4.97
C ASP A 27 12.55 1.29 -6.47
N GLY A 28 13.28 1.98 -7.34
CA GLY A 28 13.02 1.97 -8.78
C GLY A 28 11.89 2.89 -9.26
N GLY A 29 11.32 3.72 -8.38
CA GLY A 29 10.39 4.81 -8.76
C GLY A 29 8.93 4.39 -8.92
N TYR A 30 8.57 3.17 -8.51
CA TYR A 30 7.16 2.76 -8.47
C TYR A 30 6.42 3.49 -7.34
N THR A 31 5.19 3.92 -7.62
CA THR A 31 4.28 4.53 -6.64
C THR A 31 2.90 3.90 -6.73
N THR A 32 2.16 3.94 -5.63
CA THR A 32 0.73 3.63 -5.61
C THR A 32 0.05 4.46 -4.51
N ASN A 33 -1.12 4.98 -4.83
CA ASN A 33 -1.97 5.77 -3.95
C ASN A 33 -3.05 4.90 -3.32
N LEU A 34 -3.40 5.18 -2.07
CA LEU A 34 -4.47 4.53 -1.32
C LEU A 34 -5.24 5.56 -0.50
N ALA A 35 -6.55 5.38 -0.36
CA ALA A 35 -7.32 6.10 0.64
C ALA A 35 -6.82 5.71 2.03
N LEU A 36 -6.75 6.67 2.95
CA LEU A 36 -6.24 6.44 4.30
C LEU A 36 -7.10 5.41 5.05
N GLU A 37 -8.41 5.43 4.81
CA GLU A 37 -9.37 4.48 5.39
C GLU A 37 -9.13 3.01 4.97
N ASP A 38 -8.41 2.78 3.87
CA ASP A 38 -8.03 1.43 3.42
C ASP A 38 -6.75 0.93 4.08
N VAL A 39 -5.97 1.81 4.70
CA VAL A 39 -4.69 1.43 5.30
C VAL A 39 -4.68 1.54 6.83
N THR A 40 -5.66 2.23 7.42
CA THR A 40 -5.87 2.31 8.88
C THR A 40 -6.84 1.24 9.38
N ASP A 41 -7.08 1.24 10.69
CA ASP A 41 -7.97 0.31 11.41
C ASP A 41 -7.54 -1.16 11.26
N GLY A 42 -6.22 -1.39 11.26
CA GLY A 42 -5.64 -2.72 11.16
C GLY A 42 -5.82 -3.37 9.79
N LYS A 43 -5.95 -2.58 8.72
CA LYS A 43 -6.14 -3.10 7.35
C LYS A 43 -4.83 -3.21 6.55
N ALA A 44 -3.77 -2.49 6.93
CA ALA A 44 -2.50 -2.53 6.20
C ALA A 44 -1.26 -2.49 7.08
N TRP A 45 -0.15 -3.00 6.53
CA TRP A 45 1.14 -3.09 7.20
C TRP A 45 2.31 -2.78 6.27
N VAL A 46 3.40 -2.28 6.85
CA VAL A 46 4.73 -2.44 6.28
C VAL A 46 5.28 -3.79 6.76
N ALA A 47 5.17 -4.80 5.90
CA ALA A 47 5.59 -6.17 6.19
C ALA A 47 7.06 -6.42 5.85
N HIS A 48 7.75 -7.16 6.72
CA HIS A 48 9.18 -7.52 6.55
C HIS A 48 9.45 -9.03 6.69
N GLU A 49 8.45 -9.83 7.09
CA GLU A 49 8.54 -11.30 7.11
C GLU A 49 7.26 -11.96 6.59
N PHE A 50 7.42 -13.19 6.10
CA PHE A 50 6.35 -14.09 5.73
C PHE A 50 6.67 -15.51 6.18
N GLY A 51 5.75 -16.14 6.93
CA GLY A 51 5.96 -17.50 7.43
C GLY A 51 7.08 -17.62 8.46
N GLY A 52 7.47 -16.52 9.12
CA GLY A 52 8.57 -16.48 10.09
C GLY A 52 9.96 -16.27 9.49
N GLU A 53 10.05 -16.11 8.16
CA GLU A 53 11.29 -15.84 7.45
C GLU A 53 11.28 -14.42 6.87
N LEU A 54 12.46 -13.81 6.73
CA LEU A 54 12.60 -12.51 6.07
C LEU A 54 12.11 -12.59 4.62
N LEU A 55 11.52 -11.50 4.12
CA LEU A 55 11.09 -11.43 2.73
C LEU A 55 12.28 -11.53 1.78
N GLU A 56 12.22 -12.46 0.83
CA GLU A 56 13.14 -12.50 -0.29
C GLU A 56 12.98 -11.24 -1.17
N PRO A 57 14.04 -10.78 -1.86
CA PRO A 57 13.96 -9.58 -2.70
C PRO A 57 12.83 -9.65 -3.74
N GLU A 58 12.62 -10.78 -4.39
CA GLU A 58 11.53 -10.96 -5.37
C GLU A 58 10.12 -10.78 -4.77
N HIS A 59 9.99 -10.95 -3.46
CA HIS A 59 8.74 -10.79 -2.71
C HIS A 59 8.60 -9.39 -2.09
N GLY A 60 9.56 -8.49 -2.33
CA GLY A 60 9.58 -7.12 -1.84
C GLY A 60 10.48 -6.91 -0.62
N GLY A 61 11.36 -7.85 -0.28
CA GLY A 61 12.33 -7.67 0.79
C GLY A 61 13.26 -6.46 0.55
N PRO A 62 13.69 -5.75 1.60
CA PRO A 62 13.49 -6.08 3.02
C PRO A 62 12.12 -5.65 3.59
N ALA A 63 11.34 -4.84 2.86
CA ALA A 63 10.05 -4.34 3.34
C ALA A 63 9.10 -4.04 2.17
N ARG A 64 7.82 -4.41 2.34
CA ARG A 64 6.75 -4.09 1.41
C ARG A 64 5.53 -3.52 2.13
N LEU A 65 4.74 -2.73 1.41
CA LEU A 65 3.37 -2.46 1.81
C LEU A 65 2.54 -3.71 1.54
N LEU A 66 1.63 -4.00 2.45
CA LEU A 66 0.66 -5.09 2.37
C LEU A 66 -0.73 -4.57 2.68
N VAL A 67 -1.62 -4.63 1.69
CA VAL A 67 -3.04 -4.22 1.76
C VAL A 67 -3.88 -5.38 1.23
N PRO A 68 -4.35 -6.30 2.11
CA PRO A 68 -4.85 -7.60 1.68
C PRO A 68 -6.17 -7.59 0.92
N HIS A 69 -7.00 -6.56 1.09
CA HIS A 69 -8.36 -6.51 0.52
C HIS A 69 -8.42 -5.85 -0.86
N LEU A 70 -7.34 -5.20 -1.31
CA LEU A 70 -7.25 -4.58 -2.64
C LEU A 70 -6.38 -5.42 -3.58
N TYR A 71 -6.49 -5.15 -4.87
CA TYR A 71 -5.60 -5.75 -5.85
C TYR A 71 -4.12 -5.45 -5.53
N PHE A 72 -3.27 -6.45 -5.79
CA PHE A 72 -1.90 -6.46 -5.30
C PHE A 72 -0.96 -5.39 -5.87
N TRP A 73 -1.38 -4.66 -6.91
CA TRP A 73 -0.60 -3.48 -7.35
C TRP A 73 -0.63 -2.36 -6.28
N LYS A 74 -1.70 -2.29 -5.47
CA LYS A 74 -1.78 -1.40 -4.30
C LYS A 74 -0.83 -1.79 -3.17
N SER A 75 -0.29 -3.01 -3.17
CA SER A 75 0.67 -3.50 -2.18
C SER A 75 2.11 -3.36 -2.68
N ALA A 76 2.64 -2.14 -2.64
CA ALA A 76 3.97 -1.79 -3.15
C ALA A 76 5.11 -2.65 -2.56
N LYS A 77 5.99 -3.17 -3.43
CA LYS A 77 7.23 -3.89 -3.03
C LYS A 77 8.39 -2.91 -2.84
N TRP A 78 9.40 -3.29 -2.05
CA TRP A 78 10.63 -2.49 -1.86
C TRP A 78 10.36 -1.07 -1.36
N VAL A 79 9.48 -0.94 -0.36
CA VAL A 79 9.01 0.37 0.12
C VAL A 79 10.17 1.18 0.70
N ARG A 80 10.25 2.45 0.30
CA ARG A 80 11.22 3.45 0.74
C ARG A 80 10.60 4.57 1.56
N GLY A 81 9.31 4.84 1.38
CA GLY A 81 8.63 5.90 2.11
C GLY A 81 7.12 5.87 1.92
N LEU A 82 6.43 6.53 2.83
CA LEU A 82 5.00 6.78 2.79
C LEU A 82 4.80 8.29 2.92
N THR A 83 4.06 8.90 1.99
CA THR A 83 3.68 10.31 2.05
C THR A 83 2.19 10.38 2.32
N PHE A 84 1.78 11.17 3.30
CA PHE A 84 0.38 11.39 3.63
C PHE A 84 -0.07 12.74 3.08
N THR A 85 -1.14 12.76 2.30
CA THR A 85 -1.63 13.96 1.58
C THR A 85 -3.14 14.11 1.74
N ALA A 86 -3.63 15.34 1.59
CA ALA A 86 -5.06 15.62 1.56
C ALA A 86 -5.69 15.26 0.20
N ASP A 87 -4.91 15.38 -0.87
CA ASP A 87 -5.37 15.10 -2.24
C ASP A 87 -4.91 13.72 -2.70
N ASP A 88 -5.73 13.09 -3.53
CA ASP A 88 -5.41 11.85 -4.21
C ASP A 88 -4.55 12.12 -5.46
N GLU A 89 -3.42 11.42 -5.57
CA GLU A 89 -2.52 11.53 -6.72
C GLU A 89 -2.30 10.14 -7.32
N PRO A 90 -2.71 9.90 -8.58
CA PRO A 90 -2.55 8.60 -9.22
C PRO A 90 -1.12 8.07 -9.18
N GLY A 91 -0.97 6.83 -8.73
CA GLY A 91 0.28 6.09 -8.76
C GLY A 91 0.67 5.57 -10.14
N PHE A 92 1.63 4.65 -10.17
CA PHE A 92 2.17 4.12 -11.41
C PHE A 92 1.08 3.47 -12.28
N TRP A 93 0.38 2.44 -11.81
CA TRP A 93 -0.58 1.70 -12.66
C TRP A 93 -1.83 2.51 -12.95
N GLU A 94 -2.23 3.36 -12.02
CA GLU A 94 -3.37 4.26 -12.11
C GLU A 94 -3.18 5.23 -13.28
N THR A 95 -1.97 5.76 -13.47
CA THR A 95 -1.63 6.58 -14.66
C THR A 95 -1.67 5.80 -15.98
N TYR A 96 -1.61 4.47 -15.93
CA TYR A 96 -1.75 3.57 -17.09
C TYR A 96 -3.17 2.99 -17.26
N GLY A 97 -4.16 3.54 -16.57
CA GLY A 97 -5.57 3.18 -16.73
C GLY A 97 -6.05 2.02 -15.86
N TYR A 98 -5.28 1.65 -14.82
CA TYR A 98 -5.81 0.78 -13.76
C TYR A 98 -6.72 1.57 -12.83
N HIS A 99 -7.64 0.87 -12.18
CA HIS A 99 -8.61 1.48 -11.28
C HIS A 99 -7.94 2.09 -10.02
N ASP A 100 -8.41 3.26 -9.60
CA ASP A 100 -7.82 4.00 -8.47
C ASP A 100 -8.03 3.35 -7.12
N HIS A 101 -9.19 2.73 -6.84
CA HIS A 101 -9.39 1.94 -5.62
C HIS A 101 -8.86 0.50 -5.76
N GLY A 102 -9.38 -0.28 -6.72
CA GLY A 102 -8.84 -1.60 -7.04
C GLY A 102 -9.43 -2.73 -6.19
N ASP A 103 -10.73 -2.72 -5.92
CA ASP A 103 -11.42 -3.82 -5.22
C ASP A 103 -11.55 -5.06 -6.12
N PRO A 104 -10.94 -6.20 -5.75
CA PRO A 104 -11.00 -7.43 -6.53
C PRO A 104 -12.36 -8.12 -6.54
N TRP A 105 -13.23 -7.85 -5.57
CA TRP A 105 -14.56 -8.44 -5.46
C TRP A 105 -15.60 -7.70 -6.29
N LEU A 106 -15.36 -6.41 -6.53
CA LEU A 106 -16.13 -5.58 -7.45
C LEU A 106 -15.55 -5.57 -8.86
N GLU A 107 -14.51 -6.36 -9.11
CA GLU A 107 -13.82 -6.46 -10.40
C GLU A 107 -13.26 -5.12 -10.92
N GLN A 108 -12.90 -4.21 -10.00
CA GLN A 108 -12.37 -2.88 -10.30
C GLN A 108 -10.91 -2.98 -10.79
N ARG A 109 -10.70 -3.38 -12.04
CA ARG A 109 -9.36 -3.61 -12.58
C ARG A 109 -8.84 -2.40 -13.33
N TYR A 110 -9.70 -1.78 -14.12
CA TYR A 110 -9.40 -0.69 -15.02
C TYR A 110 -10.29 0.52 -14.74
N GLN A 111 -9.85 1.67 -15.23
CA GLN A 111 -10.64 2.90 -15.18
C GLN A 111 -11.98 2.69 -15.90
N GLY A 112 -13.09 2.97 -15.21
CA GLY A 112 -14.44 2.84 -15.73
C GLY A 112 -15.16 1.52 -15.40
N ASP A 113 -14.50 0.60 -14.70
CA ASP A 113 -15.14 -0.57 -14.06
C ASP A 113 -16.01 -0.14 -12.86
#